data_AF-A0A7W6BY46-F1
#
_entry.id   AF-A0A7W6BY46-F1
#
_cell.length_a   1.000
_cell.length_b   1.000
_cell.length_c   1.000
_cell.angle_alpha   90.00
_cell.angle_beta   90.00
_cell.angle_gamma   90.00
#
_symmetry.space_group_name_H-M   'P 1'
#
loop_
_entity.id
_entity.type
_entity.pdbx_description
1 polymer ?
#
loop_
_entity_poly.entity_id
_entity_poly.type
_entity_poly.pdbx_seq_one_letter_code
_entity_poly.pdbx_strand_id
1 'polypeptide(L)'
;MGDLILIDLFQHLDWIVDAMRLKAPPAGTAALLSTTDWATLISGFGGALLGAVIGAVASYVTARQAAAEGRSRDEAARVDLERNAALRVILKASSLANSIETIRGHVVNGIARADPNAMPVNKLWTFVQPTTPATRPSVDFEASDFVFLLKHKQGDLIQRLMMLATRVAALEAGFDAYSGRRTEMQALLEDHTRYDKQHERFLTEVPVELQPKTEVRSIEMDNLLKDVLRNCYEYAEDASKACEDLNEATKVIFDGKLPIRLDLARRPEAESVSAGAG
;
A
#
# COMPACT_ATOMS: atom_id res chain seq x y z
N MET A 1 10.64 -26.32 -36.76
CA MET A 1 9.56 -25.49 -37.33
C MET A 1 10.06 -24.26 -38.09
N GLY A 2 11.37 -24.13 -38.37
CA GLY A 2 11.91 -23.06 -39.23
C GLY A 2 11.95 -23.43 -40.72
N ASP A 3 12.13 -24.71 -41.04
CA ASP A 3 12.35 -25.16 -42.43
C ASP A 3 11.07 -25.27 -43.27
N LEU A 4 9.89 -25.37 -42.66
CA LEU A 4 8.64 -25.47 -43.41
C LEU A 4 8.18 -24.13 -44.01
N ILE A 5 8.59 -22.99 -43.42
CA ILE A 5 8.15 -21.66 -43.88
C ILE A 5 8.99 -21.18 -45.08
N LEU A 6 10.24 -21.64 -45.17
CA LEU A 6 11.13 -21.33 -46.30
C LEU A 6 10.69 -22.03 -47.60
N ILE A 7 10.10 -23.22 -47.51
CA ILE A 7 9.61 -23.98 -48.67
C ILE A 7 8.29 -23.38 -49.20
N ASP A 8 7.41 -22.94 -48.31
CA ASP A 8 6.10 -22.36 -48.68
C ASP A 8 6.23 -20.96 -49.30
N LEU A 9 7.24 -20.18 -48.88
CA LEU A 9 7.54 -18.87 -49.46
C LEU A 9 8.11 -18.97 -50.89
N PHE A 10 8.79 -20.07 -51.22
CA PHE A 10 9.30 -20.32 -52.57
C PHE A 10 8.18 -20.72 -53.56
N GLN A 11 7.12 -21.40 -53.10
CA GLN A 11 5.97 -21.73 -53.95
C GLN A 11 5.10 -20.52 -54.30
N HIS A 12 5.15 -19.45 -53.51
CA HIS A 12 4.45 -18.19 -53.79
C HIS A 12 5.26 -17.15 -54.57
N LEU A 13 6.44 -17.50 -55.12
CA LEU A 13 7.21 -16.62 -56.01
C LEU A 13 6.87 -16.81 -57.50
N ASP A 14 6.25 -17.94 -57.87
CA ASP A 14 5.91 -18.24 -59.27
C ASP A 14 4.90 -17.24 -59.87
N TRP A 15 3.92 -16.77 -59.09
CA TRP A 15 2.96 -15.75 -59.57
C TRP A 15 3.60 -14.38 -59.79
N ILE A 16 4.71 -14.06 -59.09
CA ILE A 16 5.43 -12.79 -59.25
C ILE A 16 6.27 -12.82 -60.52
N VAL A 17 6.87 -13.98 -60.82
CA VAL A 17 7.57 -14.23 -62.09
C VAL A 17 6.61 -14.19 -63.28
N ASP A 18 5.40 -14.76 -63.12
CA ASP A 18 4.34 -14.67 -64.14
C ASP A 18 3.74 -13.26 -64.28
N ALA A 19 3.64 -12.50 -63.19
CA ALA A 19 3.23 -11.09 -63.23
C ALA A 19 4.25 -10.19 -63.95
N MET A 20 5.54 -10.55 -63.91
CA MET A 20 6.60 -9.86 -64.67
C MET A 20 6.66 -10.27 -66.15
N ARG A 21 5.95 -11.32 -66.58
CA ARG A 21 5.90 -11.76 -67.99
C ARG A 21 4.81 -11.10 -68.82
N LEU A 22 3.98 -10.22 -68.26
CA LEU A 22 2.89 -9.59 -69.00
C LEU A 22 3.11 -8.10 -69.23
N LYS A 23 3.15 -7.76 -70.53
CA LYS A 23 2.97 -6.44 -71.18
C LYS A 23 4.25 -5.67 -71.54
N ALA A 24 4.95 -6.18 -72.56
CA ALA A 24 5.76 -5.33 -73.43
C ALA A 24 4.83 -4.29 -74.12
N PRO A 25 5.15 -2.98 -74.10
CA PRO A 25 4.36 -1.98 -74.80
C PRO A 25 4.54 -2.09 -76.33
N PRO A 26 3.52 -1.78 -77.14
CA PRO A 26 3.61 -1.87 -78.59
C PRO A 26 4.62 -0.86 -79.14
N ALA A 27 5.34 -1.32 -80.16
CA ALA A 27 6.46 -0.64 -80.80
C ALA A 27 6.12 0.79 -81.25
N GLY A 28 6.94 1.76 -80.83
CA GLY A 28 6.82 3.12 -81.32
C GLY A 28 7.66 4.17 -80.60
N THR A 29 8.96 3.93 -80.39
CA THR A 29 10.08 4.89 -80.51
C THR A 29 11.35 4.24 -79.99
N ALA A 30 12.33 4.10 -80.87
CA ALA A 30 13.66 3.60 -80.55
C ALA A 30 14.41 4.61 -79.65
N ALA A 31 14.55 4.27 -78.37
CA ALA A 31 15.76 4.57 -77.63
C ALA A 31 16.45 3.21 -77.41
N LEU A 32 17.54 2.98 -78.12
CA LEU A 32 18.41 1.82 -77.97
C LEU A 32 19.02 1.85 -76.56
N LEU A 33 18.33 1.25 -75.58
CA LEU A 33 18.95 0.87 -74.32
C LEU A 33 19.89 -0.29 -74.61
N SER A 34 21.17 -0.08 -74.37
CA SER A 34 22.20 -1.11 -74.52
C SER A 34 21.84 -2.34 -73.67
N THR A 35 22.29 -3.54 -74.04
CA THR A 35 22.23 -4.73 -73.17
C THR A 35 22.87 -4.46 -71.79
N THR A 36 23.78 -3.48 -71.72
CA THR A 36 24.33 -2.94 -70.47
C THR A 36 23.27 -2.21 -69.63
N ASP A 37 22.40 -1.38 -70.23
CA ASP A 37 21.37 -0.64 -69.50
C ASP A 37 20.30 -1.56 -68.92
N TRP A 38 19.92 -2.64 -69.64
CA TRP A 38 19.02 -3.67 -69.12
C TRP A 38 19.64 -4.48 -67.97
N ALA A 39 20.94 -4.80 -68.06
CA ALA A 39 21.65 -5.45 -66.98
C ALA A 39 21.77 -4.54 -65.74
N THR A 40 21.96 -3.22 -65.93
CA THR A 40 21.98 -2.24 -64.83
C THR A 40 20.59 -2.02 -64.22
N LEU A 41 19.53 -2.04 -65.03
CA LEU A 41 18.15 -1.89 -64.56
C LEU A 41 17.66 -3.14 -63.82
N ILE A 42 18.00 -4.34 -64.31
CA ILE A 42 17.68 -5.62 -63.63
C ILE A 42 18.59 -5.84 -62.41
N SER A 43 19.84 -5.41 -62.44
CA SER A 43 20.73 -5.40 -61.26
C SER A 43 20.26 -4.41 -60.20
N GLY A 44 19.83 -3.22 -60.60
CA GLY A 44 19.31 -2.17 -59.72
C GLY A 44 17.93 -2.53 -59.12
N PHE A 45 16.98 -2.98 -59.95
CA PHE A 45 15.66 -3.43 -59.48
C PHE A 45 15.72 -4.78 -58.77
N GLY A 46 16.46 -5.76 -59.29
CA GLY A 46 16.61 -7.08 -58.68
C GLY A 46 17.33 -7.02 -57.34
N GLY A 47 18.38 -6.19 -57.23
CA GLY A 47 19.05 -5.91 -55.96
C GLY A 47 18.17 -5.16 -54.97
N ALA A 48 17.37 -4.18 -55.42
CA ALA A 48 16.44 -3.46 -54.56
C ALA A 48 15.28 -4.34 -54.09
N LEU A 49 14.77 -5.24 -54.92
CA LEU A 49 13.65 -6.12 -54.61
C LEU A 49 14.09 -7.28 -53.70
N LEU A 50 15.25 -7.89 -53.96
CA LEU A 50 15.87 -8.84 -53.03
C LEU A 50 16.23 -8.17 -51.70
N GLY A 51 16.80 -6.96 -51.73
CA GLY A 51 17.10 -6.18 -50.54
C GLY A 51 15.86 -5.82 -49.73
N ALA A 52 14.76 -5.46 -50.39
CA ALA A 52 13.48 -5.15 -49.73
C ALA A 52 12.83 -6.38 -49.12
N VAL A 53 12.88 -7.54 -49.79
CA VAL A 53 12.34 -8.81 -49.27
C VAL A 53 13.16 -9.30 -48.07
N ILE A 54 14.50 -9.31 -48.19
CA ILE A 54 15.39 -9.71 -47.09
C ILE A 54 15.24 -8.73 -45.92
N GLY A 55 15.14 -7.43 -46.20
CA GLY A 55 14.89 -6.39 -45.20
C GLY A 55 13.54 -6.54 -44.49
N ALA A 56 12.47 -6.87 -45.23
CA ALA A 56 11.14 -7.11 -44.67
C ALA A 56 11.11 -8.36 -43.78
N VAL A 57 11.78 -9.45 -44.19
CA VAL A 57 11.88 -10.69 -43.40
C VAL A 57 12.70 -10.46 -42.13
N ALA A 58 13.86 -9.82 -42.23
CA ALA A 58 14.69 -9.48 -41.07
C ALA A 58 13.95 -8.55 -40.10
N SER A 59 13.23 -7.56 -40.62
CA SER A 59 12.39 -6.66 -39.81
C SER A 59 11.24 -7.40 -39.13
N TYR A 60 10.56 -8.31 -39.82
CA TYR A 60 9.47 -9.12 -39.26
C TYR A 60 9.95 -10.05 -38.14
N VAL A 61 11.09 -10.72 -38.32
CA VAL A 61 11.66 -11.61 -37.30
C VAL A 61 12.11 -10.81 -36.06
N THR A 62 12.78 -9.67 -36.28
CA THR A 62 13.24 -8.79 -35.21
C THR A 62 12.06 -8.17 -34.46
N ALA A 63 11.01 -7.75 -35.16
CA ALA A 63 9.78 -7.23 -34.56
C ALA A 63 9.05 -8.31 -33.74
N ARG A 64 9.04 -9.57 -34.19
CA ARG A 64 8.41 -10.68 -33.48
C ARG A 64 9.21 -11.10 -32.24
N GLN A 65 10.54 -11.04 -32.29
CA GLN A 65 11.42 -11.24 -31.13
C GLN A 65 11.29 -10.09 -30.13
N ALA A 66 11.34 -8.84 -30.57
CA ALA A 66 11.13 -7.67 -29.73
C ALA A 66 9.72 -7.63 -29.11
N ALA A 67 8.69 -8.10 -29.81
CA ALA A 67 7.34 -8.23 -29.25
C ALA A 67 7.22 -9.39 -28.25
N ALA A 68 8.00 -10.47 -28.39
CA ALA A 68 8.04 -11.55 -27.41
C ALA A 68 8.84 -11.13 -26.16
N GLU A 69 9.98 -10.47 -26.34
CA GLU A 69 10.82 -9.96 -25.26
C GLU A 69 10.18 -8.75 -24.55
N GLY A 70 9.48 -7.89 -25.28
CA GLY A 70 8.65 -6.82 -24.72
C GLY A 70 7.54 -7.39 -23.84
N ARG A 71 6.82 -8.41 -24.32
CA ARG A 71 5.79 -9.10 -23.52
C ARG A 71 6.35 -9.76 -22.25
N SER A 72 7.53 -10.38 -22.32
CA SER A 72 8.13 -11.00 -21.13
C SER A 72 8.62 -9.96 -20.12
N ARG A 73 9.20 -8.85 -20.59
CA ARG A 73 9.61 -7.72 -19.74
C ARG A 73 8.40 -7.03 -19.09
N ASP A 74 7.34 -6.80 -19.86
CA ASP A 74 6.10 -6.19 -19.35
C ASP A 74 5.44 -7.07 -18.29
N GLU A 75 5.45 -8.39 -18.48
CA GLU A 75 4.91 -9.33 -17.50
C GLU A 75 5.75 -9.35 -16.20
N ALA A 76 7.08 -9.35 -16.32
CA ALA A 76 7.96 -9.25 -15.16
C ALA A 76 7.73 -7.93 -14.38
N ALA A 77 7.62 -6.82 -15.11
CA ALA A 77 7.34 -5.51 -14.51
C ALA A 77 5.97 -5.49 -13.79
N ARG A 78 4.95 -6.14 -14.35
CA ARG A 78 3.62 -6.26 -13.70
C ARG A 78 3.69 -7.04 -12.39
N VAL A 79 4.41 -8.15 -12.37
CA VAL A 79 4.58 -8.97 -11.16
C VAL A 79 5.31 -8.17 -10.07
N ASP A 80 6.33 -7.39 -10.43
CA ASP A 80 7.04 -6.56 -9.46
C ASP A 80 6.18 -5.40 -8.94
N LEU A 81 5.34 -4.79 -9.78
CA LEU A 81 4.36 -3.80 -9.35
C LEU A 81 3.34 -4.37 -8.36
N GLU A 82 2.85 -5.58 -8.60
CA GLU A 82 1.92 -6.27 -7.69
C GLU A 82 2.56 -6.63 -6.36
N ARG A 83 3.80 -7.11 -6.38
CA ARG A 83 4.58 -7.37 -5.15
C ARG A 83 4.79 -6.09 -4.35
N ASN A 84 5.16 -5.00 -5.02
CA ASN A 84 5.33 -3.70 -4.37
C ASN A 84 4.02 -3.20 -3.77
N ALA A 85 2.89 -3.38 -4.46
CA ALA A 85 1.57 -3.06 -3.91
C ALA A 85 1.25 -3.89 -2.65
N ALA A 86 1.51 -5.20 -2.68
CA ALA A 86 1.33 -6.07 -1.53
C ALA A 86 2.19 -5.66 -0.32
N LEU A 87 3.46 -5.33 -0.56
CA LEU A 87 4.36 -4.82 0.48
C LEU A 87 3.87 -3.51 1.08
N ARG A 88 3.35 -2.57 0.26
CA ARG A 88 2.74 -1.33 0.76
C ARG A 88 1.53 -1.61 1.63
N VAL A 89 0.63 -2.51 1.21
CA VAL A 89 -0.56 -2.88 2.01
C VAL A 89 -0.15 -3.49 3.34
N ILE A 90 0.83 -4.39 3.33
CA ILE A 90 1.38 -5.01 4.55
C ILE A 90 1.94 -3.96 5.50
N LEU A 91 2.79 -3.06 5.02
CA LEU A 91 3.40 -2.01 5.86
C LEU A 91 2.35 -1.06 6.43
N LYS A 92 1.36 -0.67 5.62
CA LYS A 92 0.24 0.16 6.07
C LYS A 92 -0.58 -0.56 7.15
N ALA A 93 -0.96 -1.81 6.94
CA ALA A 93 -1.70 -2.62 7.93
C ALA A 93 -0.92 -2.77 9.25
N SER A 94 0.39 -3.05 9.17
CA SER A 94 1.27 -3.12 10.33
C SER A 94 1.31 -1.79 11.10
N SER A 95 1.43 -0.67 10.37
CA SER A 95 1.43 0.67 10.96
C SER A 95 0.11 0.96 11.69
N LEU A 96 -1.04 0.60 11.10
CA LEU A 96 -2.36 0.75 11.73
C LEU A 96 -2.45 -0.03 13.04
N ALA A 97 -2.04 -1.31 13.04
CA ALA A 97 -2.06 -2.13 14.24
C ALA A 97 -1.12 -1.60 15.34
N ASN A 98 0.08 -1.16 14.96
CA ASN A 98 1.02 -0.54 15.89
C ASN A 98 0.47 0.76 16.51
N SER A 99 -0.34 1.50 15.76
CA SER A 99 -0.98 2.73 16.23
C SER A 99 -1.99 2.44 17.34
N ILE A 100 -2.82 1.42 17.15
CA ILE A 100 -3.78 0.95 18.14
C ILE A 100 -3.04 0.52 19.42
N GLU A 101 -2.00 -0.29 19.30
CA GLU A 101 -1.25 -0.80 20.45
C GLU A 101 -0.49 0.32 21.18
N THR A 102 0.02 1.31 20.45
CA THR A 102 0.70 2.47 21.03
C THR A 102 -0.27 3.27 21.91
N ILE A 103 -1.45 3.60 21.38
CA ILE A 103 -2.47 4.33 22.15
C ILE A 103 -2.95 3.50 23.34
N ARG A 104 -3.24 2.21 23.13
CA ARG A 104 -3.65 1.28 24.19
C ARG A 104 -2.59 1.23 25.29
N GLY A 105 -1.32 1.10 24.92
CA GLY A 105 -0.19 1.09 25.84
C GLY A 105 -0.08 2.38 26.62
N HIS A 106 -0.27 3.55 26.00
CA HIS A 106 -0.27 4.83 26.71
C HIS A 106 -1.36 4.91 27.77
N VAL A 107 -2.58 4.50 27.44
CA VAL A 107 -3.72 4.54 28.37
C VAL A 107 -3.54 3.51 29.49
N VAL A 108 -3.27 2.25 29.14
CA VAL A 108 -3.13 1.14 30.10
C VAL A 108 -1.94 1.34 31.03
N ASN A 109 -0.78 1.75 30.51
CA ASN A 109 0.40 2.00 31.37
C ASN A 109 0.20 3.23 32.26
N GLY A 110 -0.57 4.23 31.81
CA GLY A 110 -0.97 5.35 32.66
C GLY A 110 -1.81 4.87 33.85
N ILE A 111 -2.82 4.05 33.57
CA ILE A 111 -3.70 3.47 34.58
C ILE A 111 -2.94 2.51 35.52
N ALA A 112 -2.07 1.65 35.00
CA ALA A 112 -1.34 0.67 35.81
C ALA A 112 -0.32 1.29 36.79
N ARG A 113 0.09 2.55 36.54
CA ARG A 113 0.92 3.32 37.48
C ARG A 113 0.10 3.95 38.60
N ALA A 114 -1.23 3.92 38.53
CA ALA A 114 -2.09 4.36 39.61
C ALA A 114 -2.06 3.31 40.74
N ASP A 115 -1.94 3.76 41.98
CA ASP A 115 -2.20 2.89 43.13
C ASP A 115 -3.68 2.47 43.08
N PRO A 116 -4.00 1.15 43.05
CA PRO A 116 -5.38 0.66 43.03
C PRO A 116 -6.23 1.21 44.17
N ASN A 117 -5.62 1.53 45.32
CA ASN A 117 -6.30 2.09 46.48
C ASN A 117 -6.51 3.62 46.39
N ALA A 118 -5.82 4.29 45.47
CA ALA A 118 -5.88 5.74 45.27
C ALA A 118 -6.60 6.13 43.97
N MET A 119 -7.20 5.18 43.26
CA MET A 119 -7.81 5.39 41.95
C MET A 119 -9.32 5.66 42.10
N PRO A 120 -9.78 6.93 42.12
CA PRO A 120 -11.19 7.20 41.96
C PRO A 120 -11.62 6.75 40.57
N VAL A 121 -12.69 5.94 40.52
CA VAL A 121 -13.27 5.29 39.31
C VAL A 121 -13.61 6.29 38.18
N ASN A 122 -13.61 7.60 38.49
CA ASN A 122 -13.99 8.69 37.58
C ASN A 122 -12.96 9.83 37.56
N LYS A 123 -11.66 9.50 37.56
CA LYS A 123 -10.57 10.44 37.21
C LYS A 123 -9.43 9.73 36.46
N LEU A 124 -9.73 9.01 35.38
CA LEU A 124 -8.71 8.34 34.56
C LEU A 124 -7.69 9.34 34.00
N TRP A 125 -8.16 10.54 33.64
CA TRP A 125 -7.34 11.61 33.10
C TRP A 125 -6.20 12.07 34.03
N THR A 126 -6.26 11.80 35.34
CA THR A 126 -5.18 12.17 36.27
C THR A 126 -3.97 11.26 36.12
N PHE A 127 -4.15 10.05 35.58
CA PHE A 127 -3.11 9.04 35.46
C PHE A 127 -2.58 8.90 34.03
N VAL A 128 -3.41 9.22 33.03
CA VAL A 128 -3.02 9.19 31.63
C VAL A 128 -2.38 10.54 31.25
N GLN A 129 -1.12 10.53 30.84
CA GLN A 129 -0.45 11.76 30.41
C GLN A 129 -0.91 12.16 29.00
N PRO A 130 -1.03 13.48 28.71
CA PRO A 130 -1.24 13.92 27.33
C PRO A 130 0.00 13.58 26.49
N THR A 131 -0.21 13.26 25.23
CA THR A 131 0.88 13.10 24.26
C THR A 131 0.90 14.26 23.30
N THR A 132 2.07 14.56 22.75
CA THR A 132 2.15 15.44 21.58
C THR A 132 1.39 14.78 20.42
N PRO A 133 0.56 15.53 19.67
CA PRO A 133 -0.10 15.01 18.49
C PRO A 133 0.91 14.38 17.54
N ALA A 134 0.54 13.26 16.92
CA ALA A 134 1.42 12.61 15.97
C ALA A 134 1.63 13.51 14.75
N THR A 135 2.88 13.86 14.45
CA THR A 135 3.22 14.65 13.24
C THR A 135 3.31 13.79 11.97
N ARG A 136 3.06 12.48 12.09
CA ARG A 136 3.09 11.57 10.95
C ARG A 136 1.84 11.74 10.09
N PRO A 137 1.96 11.61 8.76
CA PRO A 137 0.79 11.57 7.89
C PRO A 137 -0.09 10.37 8.25
N SER A 138 -1.42 10.57 8.17
CA SER A 138 -2.40 9.50 8.37
C SER A 138 -2.14 8.35 7.39
N VAL A 139 -2.22 7.12 7.88
CA VAL A 139 -2.10 5.94 7.03
C VAL A 139 -3.40 5.78 6.25
N ASP A 140 -3.34 6.03 4.95
CA ASP A 140 -4.48 5.84 4.05
C ASP A 140 -4.13 4.86 2.92
N PHE A 141 -5.15 4.22 2.34
CA PHE A 141 -5.00 3.28 1.23
C PHE A 141 -5.47 3.90 -0.09
N GLU A 142 -4.67 3.73 -1.12
CA GLU A 142 -5.06 4.10 -2.48
C GLU A 142 -5.60 2.90 -3.24
N ALA A 143 -6.42 3.14 -4.28
CA ALA A 143 -6.86 2.06 -5.17
C ALA A 143 -5.70 1.28 -5.79
N SER A 144 -4.55 1.96 -6.01
CA SER A 144 -3.32 1.38 -6.55
C SER A 144 -2.67 0.35 -5.60
N ASP A 145 -2.97 0.41 -4.30
CA ASP A 145 -2.45 -0.54 -3.30
C ASP A 145 -3.15 -1.90 -3.38
N PHE A 146 -4.41 -1.92 -3.83
CA PHE A 146 -5.25 -3.11 -3.80
C PHE A 146 -5.32 -3.89 -5.12
N VAL A 147 -4.53 -3.51 -6.13
CA VAL A 147 -4.58 -4.13 -7.46
C VAL A 147 -4.42 -5.66 -7.39
N PHE A 148 -3.50 -6.15 -6.56
CA PHE A 148 -3.29 -7.59 -6.38
C PHE A 148 -4.47 -8.28 -5.69
N LEU A 149 -5.09 -7.66 -4.67
CA LEU A 149 -6.29 -8.21 -4.02
C LEU A 149 -7.51 -8.20 -4.94
N LEU A 150 -7.66 -7.15 -5.74
CA LEU A 150 -8.78 -7.00 -6.67
C LEU A 150 -8.76 -8.08 -7.76
N LYS A 151 -7.58 -8.36 -8.33
CA LYS A 151 -7.40 -9.45 -9.31
C LYS A 151 -7.79 -10.82 -8.77
N HIS A 152 -7.61 -11.03 -7.47
CA HIS A 152 -7.92 -12.27 -6.77
C HIS A 152 -9.27 -12.25 -6.04
N LYS A 153 -10.13 -11.27 -6.33
CA LYS A 153 -11.50 -11.15 -5.81
C LYS A 153 -11.58 -11.06 -4.27
N GLN A 154 -10.56 -10.49 -3.64
CA GLN A 154 -10.49 -10.30 -2.19
C GLN A 154 -11.19 -8.99 -1.75
N GLY A 155 -12.44 -8.79 -2.20
CA GLY A 155 -13.19 -7.54 -1.97
C GLY A 155 -13.45 -7.24 -0.50
N ASP A 156 -13.84 -8.27 0.27
CA ASP A 156 -14.13 -8.13 1.69
C ASP A 156 -12.90 -7.71 2.51
N LEU A 157 -11.72 -8.25 2.14
CA LEU A 157 -10.46 -7.88 2.77
C LEU A 157 -10.07 -6.43 2.47
N ILE A 158 -10.26 -5.97 1.22
CA ILE A 158 -10.04 -4.57 0.83
C ILE A 158 -10.92 -3.65 1.69
N GLN A 159 -12.22 -3.94 1.78
CA GLN A 159 -13.16 -3.15 2.58
C GLN A 159 -12.75 -3.13 4.06
N ARG A 160 -12.38 -4.29 4.63
CA ARG A 160 -11.95 -4.40 6.02
C ARG A 160 -10.70 -3.55 6.30
N LEU A 161 -9.71 -3.57 5.41
CA LEU A 161 -8.49 -2.76 5.55
C LEU A 161 -8.79 -1.26 5.46
N MET A 162 -9.64 -0.84 4.53
CA MET A 162 -10.06 0.57 4.42
C MET A 162 -10.84 1.04 5.65
N MET A 163 -11.78 0.22 6.14
CA MET A 163 -12.51 0.50 7.38
C MET A 163 -11.58 0.58 8.59
N LEU A 164 -10.58 -0.30 8.67
CA LEU A 164 -9.58 -0.25 9.72
C LEU A 164 -8.80 1.06 9.70
N ALA A 165 -8.36 1.53 8.53
CA ALA A 165 -7.68 2.82 8.40
C ALA A 165 -8.55 3.98 8.92
N THR A 166 -9.83 4.01 8.54
CA THR A 166 -10.78 5.03 9.00
C THR A 166 -10.98 4.97 10.53
N ARG A 167 -11.12 3.77 11.09
CA ARG A 167 -11.29 3.55 12.53
C ARG A 167 -10.07 3.98 13.33
N VAL A 168 -8.87 3.67 12.86
CA VAL A 168 -7.62 4.10 13.50
C VAL A 168 -7.47 5.62 13.42
N ALA A 169 -7.79 6.26 12.29
CA ALA A 169 -7.76 7.72 12.19
C ALA A 169 -8.73 8.38 13.19
N ALA A 170 -9.93 7.82 13.37
CA ALA A 170 -10.88 8.29 14.37
C ALA A 170 -10.38 8.07 15.81
N LEU A 171 -9.71 6.95 16.08
CA LEU A 171 -9.08 6.64 17.37
C LEU A 171 -7.97 7.64 17.70
N GLU A 172 -7.07 7.91 16.75
CA GLU A 172 -6.01 8.91 16.87
C GLU A 172 -6.59 10.30 17.15
N ALA A 173 -7.58 10.74 16.37
CA ALA A 173 -8.24 12.03 16.57
C ALA A 173 -8.92 12.13 17.95
N GLY A 174 -9.53 11.05 18.43
CA GLY A 174 -10.12 10.99 19.78
C GLY A 174 -9.07 11.14 20.88
N PHE A 175 -7.91 10.51 20.73
CA PHE A 175 -6.81 10.61 21.68
C PHE A 175 -6.10 11.98 21.63
N ASP A 176 -5.99 12.58 20.45
CA ASP A 176 -5.48 13.94 20.28
C ASP A 176 -6.44 14.96 20.92
N ALA A 177 -7.76 14.79 20.77
CA ALA A 177 -8.76 15.63 21.42
C ALA A 177 -8.67 15.55 22.96
N TYR A 178 -8.44 14.35 23.50
CA TYR A 178 -8.12 14.16 24.91
C TYR A 178 -6.86 14.94 25.32
N SER A 179 -5.76 14.75 24.59
CA SER A 179 -4.47 15.38 24.90
C SER A 179 -4.53 16.90 24.83
N GLY A 180 -5.28 17.46 23.87
CA GLY A 180 -5.57 18.89 23.78
C GLY A 180 -6.31 19.41 24.99
N ARG A 181 -7.45 18.80 25.35
CA ARG A 181 -8.24 19.20 26.54
C ARG A 181 -7.44 19.09 27.84
N ARG A 182 -6.59 18.07 27.94
CA ARG A 182 -5.72 17.86 29.11
C ARG A 182 -4.65 18.94 29.23
N THR A 183 -4.06 19.37 28.12
CA THR A 183 -3.11 20.49 28.06
C THR A 183 -3.80 21.81 28.41
N GLU A 184 -4.99 22.08 27.86
CA GLU A 184 -5.75 23.28 28.20
C GLU A 184 -6.13 23.33 29.69
N MET A 185 -6.51 22.19 30.28
CA MET A 185 -6.82 22.15 31.70
C MET A 185 -5.58 22.36 32.57
N GLN A 186 -4.41 21.90 32.12
CA GLN A 186 -3.15 22.18 32.80
C GLN A 186 -2.82 23.67 32.77
N ALA A 187 -2.95 24.32 31.61
CA ALA A 187 -2.74 25.75 31.48
C ALA A 187 -3.72 26.57 32.34
N LEU A 188 -4.99 26.13 32.42
CA LEU A 188 -5.99 26.79 33.27
C LEU A 188 -5.65 26.72 34.78
N LEU A 189 -4.92 25.68 35.20
CA LEU A 189 -4.61 25.41 36.61
C LEU A 189 -3.16 25.70 36.97
N GLU A 190 -2.37 26.24 36.04
CA GLU A 190 -0.94 26.48 36.21
C GLU A 190 -0.67 27.44 37.38
N ASP A 191 -1.35 28.58 37.42
CA ASP A 191 -1.24 29.59 38.48
C ASP A 191 -1.71 29.09 39.86
N HIS A 192 -2.40 27.95 39.88
CA HIS A 192 -2.96 27.31 41.08
C HIS A 192 -2.23 26.02 41.45
N THR A 193 -1.13 25.71 40.78
CA THR A 193 -0.32 24.51 41.00
C THR A 193 1.00 24.88 41.66
N ARG A 194 1.31 24.27 42.81
CA ARG A 194 2.58 24.43 43.52
C ARG A 194 3.34 23.12 43.62
N TYR A 195 4.67 23.18 43.56
CA TYR A 195 5.51 22.02 43.83
C TYR A 195 5.71 21.83 45.33
N ASP A 196 5.18 20.73 45.87
CA ASP A 196 5.39 20.29 47.24
C ASP A 196 6.70 19.51 47.33
N LYS A 197 7.75 20.21 47.78
CA LYS A 197 9.10 19.64 47.94
C LYS A 197 9.16 18.49 48.94
N GLN A 198 8.23 18.42 49.90
CA GLN A 198 8.25 17.40 50.96
C GLN A 198 7.79 16.03 50.46
N HIS A 199 6.89 16.01 49.47
CA HIS A 199 6.32 14.78 48.90
C HIS A 199 6.66 14.60 47.42
N GLU A 200 7.58 15.42 46.89
CA GLU A 200 8.02 15.43 45.49
C GLU A 200 6.87 15.39 44.47
N ARG A 201 5.81 16.17 44.73
CA ARG A 201 4.58 16.17 43.92
C ARG A 201 4.08 17.57 43.64
N PHE A 202 3.32 17.71 42.56
CA PHE A 202 2.55 18.92 42.29
C PHE A 202 1.22 18.86 43.04
N LEU A 203 0.88 19.93 43.76
CA LEU A 203 -0.40 20.13 44.42
C LEU A 203 -1.14 21.25 43.69
N THR A 204 -2.34 20.97 43.22
CA THR A 204 -3.20 21.96 42.55
C THR A 204 -4.40 22.27 43.43
N GLU A 205 -4.55 23.52 43.86
CA GLU A 205 -5.70 23.99 44.63
C GLU A 205 -6.68 24.71 43.71
N VAL A 206 -7.74 24.02 43.29
CA VAL A 206 -8.72 24.59 42.35
C VAL A 206 -9.60 25.63 43.07
N PRO A 207 -9.57 26.92 42.65
CA PRO A 207 -10.44 27.95 43.18
C PRO A 207 -11.92 27.59 43.00
N VAL A 208 -12.78 28.03 43.93
CA VAL A 208 -14.22 27.71 43.92
C VAL A 208 -14.88 28.14 42.61
N GLU A 209 -14.42 29.24 42.02
CA GLU A 209 -14.91 29.80 40.77
C GLU A 209 -14.59 28.91 39.56
N LEU A 210 -13.50 28.14 39.61
CA LEU A 210 -13.05 27.26 38.54
C LEU A 210 -13.55 25.82 38.70
N GLN A 211 -14.03 25.44 39.89
CA GLN A 211 -14.49 24.06 40.17
C GLN A 211 -15.50 23.54 39.15
N PRO A 212 -16.60 24.25 38.81
CA PRO A 212 -17.59 23.74 37.85
C PRO A 212 -16.98 23.49 36.46
N LYS A 213 -16.10 24.39 36.01
CA LYS A 213 -15.44 24.28 34.70
C LYS A 213 -14.46 23.11 34.66
N THR A 214 -13.70 22.90 35.74
CA THR A 214 -12.77 21.77 35.84
C THR A 214 -13.48 20.44 35.97
N GLU A 215 -14.62 20.39 36.67
CA GLU A 215 -15.41 19.17 36.83
C GLU A 215 -16.02 18.71 35.50
N VAL A 216 -16.61 19.62 34.73
CA VAL A 216 -17.14 19.31 33.39
C VAL A 216 -16.01 18.76 32.49
N ARG A 217 -14.84 19.44 32.46
CA ARG A 217 -13.69 18.99 31.67
C ARG A 217 -13.15 17.63 32.13
N SER A 218 -13.12 17.37 33.44
CA SER A 218 -12.76 16.08 34.02
C SER A 218 -13.65 14.96 33.49
N ILE A 219 -14.96 15.15 33.53
CA ILE A 219 -15.94 14.16 33.05
C ILE A 219 -15.77 13.93 31.54
N GLU A 220 -15.62 14.99 30.76
CA GLU A 220 -15.42 14.89 29.31
C GLU A 220 -14.15 14.11 28.95
N MET A 221 -13.03 14.38 29.60
CA MET A 221 -11.78 13.66 29.34
C MET A 221 -11.86 12.19 29.74
N ASP A 222 -12.53 11.87 30.85
CA ASP A 222 -12.71 10.48 31.25
C ASP A 222 -13.59 9.70 30.29
N ASN A 223 -14.66 10.33 29.78
CA ASN A 223 -15.50 9.72 28.76
C ASN A 223 -14.70 9.48 27.47
N LEU A 224 -13.89 10.45 27.04
CA LEU A 224 -12.99 10.27 25.90
C LEU A 224 -12.01 9.11 26.11
N LEU A 225 -11.37 9.00 27.28
CA LEU A 225 -10.44 7.91 27.57
C LEU A 225 -11.14 6.54 27.60
N LYS A 226 -12.36 6.47 28.15
CA LYS A 226 -13.17 5.24 28.14
C LYS A 226 -13.53 4.82 26.72
N ASP A 227 -13.93 5.77 25.88
CA ASP A 227 -14.25 5.52 24.48
C ASP A 227 -13.01 5.10 23.68
N VAL A 228 -11.87 5.79 23.85
CA VAL A 228 -10.58 5.42 23.25
C VAL A 228 -10.18 4.01 23.66
N LEU A 229 -10.24 3.69 24.95
CA LEU A 229 -9.83 2.38 25.46
C LEU A 229 -10.73 1.26 24.93
N ARG A 230 -12.05 1.46 24.92
CA ARG A 230 -13.00 0.51 24.33
C ARG A 230 -12.69 0.27 22.85
N ASN A 231 -12.50 1.34 22.09
CA ASN A 231 -12.19 1.28 20.66
C ASN A 231 -10.83 0.62 20.41
N CYS A 232 -9.82 0.83 21.26
CA CYS A 232 -8.54 0.13 21.17
C CYS A 232 -8.70 -1.39 21.21
N TYR A 233 -9.52 -1.91 22.14
CA TYR A 233 -9.74 -3.36 22.25
C TYR A 233 -10.50 -3.92 21.04
N GLU A 234 -11.60 -3.25 20.65
CA GLU A 234 -12.39 -3.65 19.49
C GLU A 234 -11.56 -3.64 18.20
N TYR A 235 -10.81 -2.55 17.97
CA TYR A 235 -10.05 -2.39 16.74
C TYR A 235 -8.78 -3.25 16.71
N ALA A 236 -8.21 -3.63 17.87
CA ALA A 236 -7.08 -4.55 17.92
C ALA A 236 -7.48 -5.95 17.44
N GLU A 237 -8.68 -6.43 17.81
CA GLU A 237 -9.20 -7.71 17.33
C GLU A 237 -9.43 -7.68 15.81
N ASP A 238 -10.05 -6.61 15.32
CA ASP A 238 -10.29 -6.43 13.88
C ASP A 238 -8.98 -6.28 13.09
N ALA A 239 -7.99 -5.57 13.63
CA ALA A 239 -6.65 -5.47 13.05
C ALA A 239 -5.95 -6.83 13.00
N SER A 240 -6.08 -7.64 14.06
CA SER A 240 -5.54 -9.00 14.10
C SER A 240 -6.10 -9.85 12.97
N LYS A 241 -7.43 -9.89 12.86
CA LYS A 241 -8.12 -10.63 11.79
C LYS A 241 -7.72 -10.13 10.41
N ALA A 242 -7.69 -8.82 10.20
CA ALA A 242 -7.28 -8.24 8.91
C ALA A 242 -5.84 -8.59 8.52
N CYS A 243 -4.91 -8.63 9.48
CA CYS A 243 -3.52 -9.04 9.24
C CYS A 243 -3.40 -10.55 8.97
N GLU A 244 -4.17 -11.40 9.67
CA GLU A 244 -4.25 -12.84 9.41
C GLU A 244 -4.79 -13.12 8.00
N ASP A 245 -5.93 -12.52 7.64
CA ASP A 245 -6.55 -12.61 6.31
C ASP A 245 -5.58 -12.13 5.21
N LEU A 246 -4.85 -11.03 5.46
CA LEU A 246 -3.86 -10.48 4.53
C LEU A 246 -2.64 -11.39 4.36
N ASN A 247 -2.14 -12.01 5.43
CA ASN A 247 -1.08 -13.02 5.35
C ASN A 247 -1.52 -14.24 4.54
N GLU A 248 -2.75 -14.72 4.74
CA GLU A 248 -3.29 -15.85 3.99
C GLU A 248 -3.44 -15.49 2.50
N ALA A 249 -4.06 -14.35 2.20
CA ALA A 249 -4.25 -13.89 0.82
C ALA A 249 -2.90 -13.74 0.10
N THR A 250 -1.92 -13.09 0.73
CA THR A 250 -0.59 -12.88 0.12
C THR A 250 0.18 -14.20 -0.06
N LYS A 251 0.03 -15.17 0.86
CA LYS A 251 0.60 -16.50 0.70
C LYS A 251 0.01 -17.23 -0.51
N VAL A 252 -1.30 -17.17 -0.70
CA VAL A 252 -1.99 -17.81 -1.85
C VAL A 252 -1.63 -17.11 -3.17
N ILE A 253 -1.60 -15.78 -3.19
CA ILE A 253 -1.37 -14.99 -4.40
C ILE A 253 0.08 -15.12 -4.90
N PHE A 254 1.05 -15.16 -3.99
CA PHE A 254 2.47 -15.14 -4.33
C PHE A 254 3.20 -16.47 -4.05
N ASP A 255 2.47 -17.57 -3.86
CA ASP A 255 3.02 -18.90 -3.51
C ASP A 255 4.00 -18.86 -2.31
N GLY A 256 3.75 -17.98 -1.34
CA GLY A 256 4.63 -17.79 -0.18
C GLY A 256 6.00 -17.16 -0.49
N LYS A 257 6.21 -16.62 -1.69
CA LYS A 257 7.48 -15.99 -2.10
C LYS A 257 7.65 -14.54 -1.60
N LEU A 258 6.67 -14.00 -0.88
CA LEU A 258 6.77 -12.66 -0.29
C LEU A 258 7.62 -12.72 1.01
N PRO A 259 8.66 -11.88 1.18
CA PRO A 259 9.60 -12.00 2.28
C PRO A 259 9.09 -11.48 3.63
N ILE A 260 7.85 -11.00 3.72
CA ILE A 260 7.30 -10.37 4.94
C ILE A 260 6.04 -11.12 5.39
N ARG A 261 5.99 -11.45 6.69
CA ARG A 261 4.77 -11.89 7.38
C ARG A 261 4.39 -10.86 8.43
N LEU A 262 3.10 -10.56 8.53
CA LEU A 262 2.54 -9.75 9.61
C LEU A 262 2.38 -10.65 10.84
N ASP A 263 3.36 -10.66 11.71
CA ASP A 263 3.21 -11.24 13.04
C ASP A 263 2.83 -10.09 13.98
N LEU A 264 1.53 -9.89 14.20
CA LEU A 264 1.11 -9.03 15.28
C LEU A 264 1.46 -9.77 16.56
N ALA A 265 2.40 -9.23 17.32
CA ALA A 265 2.77 -9.80 18.60
C ALA A 265 1.50 -9.98 19.42
N ARG A 266 0.96 -11.21 19.50
CA ARG A 266 0.01 -11.59 20.53
C ARG A 266 0.76 -11.42 21.83
N ARG A 267 0.67 -10.24 22.43
CA ARG A 267 1.06 -10.09 23.83
C ARG A 267 0.16 -11.03 24.62
N PRO A 268 0.72 -11.82 25.54
CA PRO A 268 -0.04 -12.80 26.28
C PRO A 268 -1.23 -12.09 26.93
N GLU A 269 -2.41 -12.65 26.69
CA GLU A 269 -3.63 -12.28 27.39
C GLU A 269 -3.33 -12.29 28.90
N ALA A 270 -3.51 -11.13 29.55
CA ALA A 270 -4.04 -11.02 30.91
C ALA A 270 -3.56 -11.99 32.03
N GLU A 271 -2.36 -12.58 31.98
CA GLU A 271 -1.88 -13.47 33.05
C GLU A 271 -1.26 -12.74 34.26
N SER A 272 -1.15 -11.41 34.25
CA SER A 272 -0.46 -10.68 35.34
C SER A 272 -1.30 -9.70 36.16
N VAL A 273 -2.63 -9.66 35.98
CA VAL A 273 -3.50 -8.86 36.88
C VAL A 273 -4.26 -9.72 37.90
N SER A 274 -4.30 -11.05 37.74
CA SER A 274 -4.88 -11.96 38.76
C SER A 274 -3.87 -12.51 39.77
N ALA A 275 -2.57 -12.22 39.64
CA ALA A 275 -1.53 -12.73 40.55
C ALA A 275 -1.25 -11.82 41.77
N GLY A 276 -2.14 -10.86 42.05
CA GLY A 276 -2.03 -9.93 43.20
C GLY A 276 -3.28 -9.85 44.08
N ALA A 277 -4.25 -10.76 43.89
CA ALA A 277 -5.40 -10.92 44.77
C ALA A 277 -5.29 -12.26 45.50
N GLY A 278 -4.42 -12.30 46.51
CA GLY A 278 -4.25 -13.38 47.47
C GLY A 278 -3.87 -12.79 48.81
#